data_AF-A0A7C1UCV5-F1
#
_entry.id   AF-A0A7C1UCV5-F1
#
_cell.length_a   1.000
_cell.length_b   1.000
_cell.length_c   1.000
_cell.angle_alpha   90.00
_cell.angle_beta   90.00
_cell.angle_gamma   90.00
#
_symmetry.space_group_name_H-M   'P 1'
#
loop_
_entity.id
_entity.type
_entity.pdbx_description
1 polymer ?
#
loop_
_entity_poly.entity_id
_entity_poly.type
_entity_poly.pdbx_seq_one_letter_code
_entity_poly.pdbx_strand_id
1 'polypeptide(L)'
;MALERGLGRYDLPVRRHNIWEDPDAAQFVRSHAGGNETVPTVAIGGTVLVNPRPREVLEVMAVETPQLMPDDIEMPEGLLSRIMGRRRRG
;
A
#
# COMPACT_ATOMS: atom_id res chain seq x y z
N MET A 1 -5.56 -8.76 -10.96
CA MET A 1 -6.49 -8.75 -9.79
C MET A 1 -7.20 -7.39 -9.64
N ALA A 2 -8.19 -7.25 -8.74
CA ALA A 2 -8.92 -5.99 -8.54
C ALA A 2 -8.03 -4.83 -8.06
N LEU A 3 -7.05 -5.13 -7.20
CA LEU A 3 -6.06 -4.14 -6.74
C LEU A 3 -5.24 -3.57 -7.90
N GLU A 4 -4.61 -4.43 -8.69
CA GLU A 4 -3.78 -4.01 -9.83
C GLU A 4 -4.57 -3.22 -10.86
N ARG A 5 -5.83 -3.61 -11.15
CA ARG A 5 -6.69 -2.86 -12.06
C ARG A 5 -7.02 -1.47 -11.52
N GLY A 6 -7.28 -1.36 -10.20
CA GLY A 6 -7.59 -0.09 -9.57
C GLY A 6 -6.39 0.85 -9.45
N LEU A 7 -5.18 0.30 -9.34
CA LEU A 7 -3.94 1.08 -9.29
C LEU A 7 -3.34 1.35 -10.68
N GLY A 8 -3.57 0.48 -11.65
CA GLY A 8 -2.97 0.56 -12.99
C GLY A 8 -3.45 1.72 -13.86
N ARG A 9 -4.40 2.52 -13.37
CA ARG A 9 -4.78 3.81 -13.97
C ARG A 9 -3.85 4.97 -13.59
N TYR A 10 -2.96 4.73 -12.63
CA TYR A 10 -2.01 5.70 -12.13
C TYR A 10 -0.59 5.26 -12.51
N ASP A 11 0.28 6.22 -12.82
CA ASP A 11 1.68 5.95 -13.11
C ASP A 11 2.49 5.76 -11.82
N LEU A 12 2.22 4.64 -11.13
CA LEU A 12 2.83 4.33 -9.84
C LEU A 12 4.10 3.49 -10.02
N PRO A 13 5.21 3.84 -9.35
CA PRO A 13 6.39 2.99 -9.31
C PRO A 13 6.10 1.75 -8.44
N VAL A 14 5.86 0.60 -9.08
CA VAL A 14 5.54 -0.66 -8.39
C VAL A 14 6.59 -1.73 -8.70
N ARG A 15 7.16 -2.31 -7.64
CA ARG A 15 7.97 -3.53 -7.73
C ARG A 15 7.15 -4.73 -7.28
N ARG A 16 7.15 -5.79 -8.09
CA ARG A 16 6.35 -7.00 -7.85
C ARG A 16 7.26 -8.17 -7.50
N HIS A 17 6.83 -8.98 -6.54
CA HIS A 17 7.47 -10.22 -6.14
C HIS A 17 6.46 -11.35 -6.24
N ASN A 18 6.84 -12.46 -6.87
CA ASN A 18 6.04 -13.67 -6.93
C ASN A 18 6.44 -14.61 -5.78
N ILE A 19 5.56 -14.77 -4.80
CA ILE A 19 5.86 -15.57 -3.60
C ILE A 19 6.09 -17.06 -3.89
N TRP A 20 5.61 -17.55 -5.04
CA TRP A 20 5.83 -18.95 -5.43
C TRP A 20 7.23 -19.19 -6.00
N GLU A 21 7.93 -18.13 -6.38
CA GLU A 21 9.27 -18.15 -6.98
C GLU A 21 10.32 -17.54 -6.03
N ASP A 22 9.89 -16.72 -5.08
CA ASP A 22 10.72 -16.00 -4.12
C ASP A 22 10.36 -16.42 -2.68
N PRO A 23 11.14 -17.33 -2.06
CA PRO A 23 10.84 -17.83 -0.71
C PRO A 23 10.95 -16.73 0.37
N ASP A 24 11.77 -15.70 0.15
CA ASP A 24 11.90 -14.56 1.07
C ASP A 24 10.64 -13.69 0.99
N ALA A 25 10.09 -13.48 -0.21
CA ALA A 25 8.80 -12.82 -0.37
C ALA A 25 7.66 -13.62 0.26
N ALA A 26 7.66 -14.94 0.17
CA ALA A 26 6.67 -15.79 0.85
C ALA A 26 6.77 -15.65 2.39
N GLN A 27 8.00 -15.66 2.93
CA GLN A 27 8.22 -15.43 4.36
C GLN A 27 7.74 -14.05 4.79
N PHE A 28 8.02 -13.02 4.00
CA PHE A 28 7.53 -11.66 4.24
C PHE A 28 6.00 -11.59 4.28
N VAL A 29 5.29 -12.28 3.36
CA VAL A 29 3.83 -12.32 3.39
C VAL A 29 3.34 -13.02 4.65
N ARG A 30 3.88 -14.20 4.99
CA ARG A 30 3.46 -14.95 6.19
C ARG A 30 3.68 -14.16 7.48
N SER A 31 4.76 -13.40 7.59
CA SER A 31 5.04 -12.60 8.79
C SER A 31 4.04 -11.45 9.00
N HIS A 32 3.42 -10.94 7.92
CA HIS A 32 2.46 -9.83 7.98
C HIS A 32 1.00 -10.29 7.90
N ALA A 33 0.72 -11.45 7.30
CA ALA A 33 -0.63 -11.99 7.11
C ALA A 33 -1.01 -13.07 8.16
N GLY A 34 -0.46 -12.95 9.37
CA GLY A 34 -0.81 -13.85 10.49
C GLY A 34 -0.44 -15.32 10.25
N GLY A 35 0.65 -15.57 9.51
CA GLY A 35 1.12 -16.90 9.13
C GLY A 35 0.59 -17.42 7.80
N ASN A 36 -0.37 -16.74 7.17
CA ASN A 36 -0.96 -17.14 5.88
C ASN A 36 -0.23 -16.52 4.69
N GLU A 37 -0.46 -17.05 3.49
CA GLU A 37 0.07 -16.51 2.22
C GLU A 37 -0.96 -15.64 1.49
N THR A 38 -1.62 -14.73 2.22
CA THR A 38 -2.66 -13.88 1.65
C THR A 38 -2.07 -12.84 0.70
N VAL A 39 -2.53 -12.86 -0.55
CA VAL A 39 -2.13 -11.92 -1.60
C VAL A 39 -3.35 -11.19 -2.18
N PRO A 40 -3.20 -9.93 -2.65
CA PRO A 40 -1.96 -9.13 -2.65
C PRO A 40 -1.58 -8.64 -1.25
N THR A 41 -0.28 -8.63 -0.93
CA THR A 41 0.28 -7.92 0.23
C THR A 41 1.19 -6.81 -0.30
N VAL A 42 1.05 -5.60 0.22
CA VAL A 42 1.72 -4.39 -0.31
C VAL A 42 2.51 -3.72 0.81
N ALA A 43 3.79 -3.49 0.58
CA ALA A 43 4.64 -2.68 1.44
C ALA A 43 4.79 -1.26 0.86
N ILE A 44 4.60 -0.25 1.70
CA ILE A 44 4.64 1.18 1.35
C ILE A 44 5.38 1.90 2.47
N GLY A 45 6.61 2.37 2.21
CA GLY A 45 7.46 2.93 3.27
C GLY A 45 7.61 1.95 4.44
N GLY A 46 7.24 2.40 5.65
CA GLY A 46 7.25 1.55 6.85
C GLY A 46 5.97 0.74 7.08
N THR A 47 4.95 0.88 6.24
CA THR A 47 3.63 0.27 6.43
C THR A 47 3.42 -0.92 5.49
N VAL A 48 2.84 -2.01 6.01
CA VAL A 48 2.44 -3.18 5.22
C VAL A 48 0.94 -3.40 5.31
N LEU A 49 0.30 -3.59 4.15
CA LEU A 49 -1.12 -3.84 4.01
C LEU A 49 -1.37 -5.24 3.46
N VAL A 50 -2.25 -5.99 4.10
CA VAL A 50 -2.64 -7.35 3.68
C VAL A 50 -3.98 -7.30 2.97
N ASN A 51 -4.04 -7.79 1.75
CA ASN A 51 -5.20 -7.75 0.84
C ASN A 51 -5.92 -6.38 0.78
N PRO A 52 -5.20 -5.27 0.54
CA PRO A 52 -5.81 -3.96 0.55
C PRO A 52 -6.68 -3.70 -0.67
N ARG A 53 -7.59 -2.74 -0.53
CA ARG A 53 -8.26 -2.05 -1.65
C ARG A 53 -7.32 -0.98 -2.23
N PRO A 54 -7.47 -0.60 -3.52
CA PRO A 54 -6.65 0.46 -4.13
C PRO A 54 -6.62 1.77 -3.35
N ARG A 55 -7.77 2.18 -2.80
CA ARG A 55 -7.88 3.41 -2.00
C ARG A 55 -7.00 3.37 -0.75
N GLU A 56 -6.93 2.23 -0.06
CA GLU A 56 -6.12 2.08 1.16
C GLU A 56 -4.63 2.22 0.86
N VAL A 57 -4.18 1.71 -0.30
CA VAL A 57 -2.80 1.91 -0.78
C VAL A 57 -2.51 3.39 -0.98
N LEU A 58 -3.39 4.12 -1.69
CA LEU A 58 -3.20 5.56 -1.94
C LEU A 58 -3.22 6.38 -0.65
N GLU A 59 -4.10 6.05 0.30
CA GLU A 59 -4.17 6.73 1.59
C GLU A 59 -2.89 6.57 2.40
N VAL A 60 -2.26 5.40 2.35
CA VAL A 60 -0.97 5.15 3.01
C VAL A 60 0.19 5.80 2.26
N MET A 61 0.21 5.74 0.92
CA MET A 61 1.23 6.40 0.11
C MET A 61 1.29 7.91 0.37
N ALA A 62 0.13 8.58 0.52
CA ALA A 62 0.08 10.00 0.85
C ALA A 62 0.75 10.36 2.19
N VAL A 63 0.91 9.39 3.09
CA VAL A 63 1.59 9.56 4.39
C VAL A 63 3.05 9.15 4.33
N GLU A 64 3.31 7.94 3.86
CA GLU A 64 4.59 7.25 3.96
C GLU A 64 5.55 7.64 2.83
N THR A 65 4.99 7.90 1.65
CA THR A 65 5.75 8.18 0.43
C THR A 65 5.09 9.28 -0.42
N PRO A 66 4.77 10.46 0.15
CA PRO A 66 4.08 11.53 -0.58
C PRO A 66 4.81 11.97 -1.85
N GLN A 67 6.14 11.86 -1.87
CA GLN A 67 6.99 12.16 -3.03
C GLN A 67 6.85 11.17 -4.20
N LEU A 68 6.17 10.04 -4.00
CA LEU A 68 5.86 9.04 -5.04
C LEU A 68 4.38 9.05 -5.42
N MET A 69 3.60 10.00 -4.89
CA MET A 69 2.21 10.16 -5.28
C MET A 69 2.12 10.67 -6.72
N PRO A 70 1.24 10.10 -7.56
CA PRO A 70 0.97 10.63 -8.89
C PRO A 70 0.33 12.03 -8.81
N ASP A 71 0.73 12.91 -9.72
CA ASP A 71 0.26 14.30 -9.78
C ASP A 71 -1.22 14.43 -10.13
N ASP A 72 -1.79 13.43 -10.80
CA ASP A 72 -3.18 13.37 -11.26
C ASP A 72 -4.17 12.88 -10.19
N ILE A 73 -3.68 12.47 -9.01
CA ILE A 73 -4.52 12.07 -7.90
C ILE A 73 -4.90 13.29 -7.07
N GLU A 74 -6.13 13.75 -7.25
CA GLU A 74 -6.75 14.65 -6.29
C GLU A 74 -6.93 13.91 -4.96
N MET A 75 -6.22 14.37 -3.92
CA MET A 75 -6.25 13.73 -2.62
C MET A 75 -7.67 13.73 -2.08
N PRO A 76 -8.27 12.58 -1.68
CA PRO A 76 -9.65 12.56 -1.24
C PRO A 76 -9.81 13.48 -0.03
N GLU A 77 -10.81 14.37 -0.10
CA GLU A 77 -11.08 15.33 0.96
C GLU A 77 -11.18 14.63 2.33
N GLY A 78 -10.52 15.22 3.33
CA GLY A 78 -10.46 14.68 4.69
C GLY A 78 -9.36 13.64 4.93
N LEU A 79 -8.66 13.15 3.90
CA LEU A 79 -7.47 12.31 4.09
C LEU A 79 -6.36 13.11 4.79
N LEU A 80 -6.05 14.31 4.30
CA LEU A 80 -5.08 15.21 4.93
C LEU A 80 -5.46 15.52 6.40
N SER A 81 -6.74 15.75 6.67
CA SER A 81 -7.24 15.97 8.04
C SER A 81 -7.10 14.72 8.93
N ARG A 82 -7.28 13.51 8.39
CA ARG A 82 -7.02 12.24 9.11
C ARG A 82 -5.53 12.04 9.38
N ILE A 83 -4.67 12.34 8.42
CA ILE A 83 -3.21 12.23 8.53
C ILE A 83 -2.68 13.22 9.58
N MET A 84 -3.06 14.49 9.47
CA MET A 84 -2.69 15.54 10.43
C MET A 84 -3.31 15.31 11.81
N GLY A 85 -4.53 14.76 11.89
CA GLY A 85 -5.19 14.40 13.14
C GLY A 85 -4.51 13.23 13.87
N ARG A 86 -3.91 12.28 13.14
CA ARG A 86 -3.17 11.15 13.73
C ARG A 86 -1.83 11.58 14.33
N ARG A 87 -1.19 12.62 13.78
CA ARG A 87 0.05 13.22 14.32
C ARG A 87 -0.12 13.94 15.67
N ARG A 88 -1.34 14.24 16.13
CA ARG A 88 -1.60 14.94 17.41
C ARG A 88 -1.86 14.01 18.60
N ARG A 89 -1.79 12.70 18.44
CA ARG A 89 -1.74 11.75 19.57
C ARG A 89 -0.33 11.17 19.67
N GLY A 90 0.58 11.97 20.20
CA GLY A 90 1.90 11.59 20.68
C GLY A 90 2.09 12.24 22.03
#